data_AF-A0AAQ0Q5S3-F1
#
_entry.id   AF-A0AAQ0Q5S3-F1
#
_cell.length_a   1.000
_cell.length_b   1.000
_cell.length_c   1.000
_cell.angle_alpha   90.00
_cell.angle_beta   90.00
_cell.angle_gamma   90.00
#
_symmetry.space_group_name_H-M   'P 1'
#
loop_
_entity.id
_entity.type
_entity.pdbx_description
1 polymer ?
#
loop_
_entity_poly.entity_id
_entity_poly.type
_entity_poly.pdbx_seq_one_letter_code
_entity_poly.pdbx_strand_id
1 'polypeptide(L)'
;MCVIIVKPAGVKMPENDIIKAAYKANPHGCGFISPSTFYKGMSFDSFKRQLKKVSDEEPCIIHFRLATHGSIKRANCHPFNRGDVWFAHNGILSIIPQGDMTDSETAFQNIIYPAIEKFGYGSMQMDRAVSKVIGYSKFAFLQGDKLKMYGEFIKQDDGCYYSNLRFMPYVGWVRNSRHRSYAMGY
;
A
#
# COMPACT_ATOMS: atom_id res chain seq x y z
N MET A 1 12.46 2.91 0.16
CA MET A 1 11.67 1.71 -0.17
C MET A 1 10.26 2.00 0.29
N CYS A 2 9.26 1.77 -0.55
CA CYS A 2 7.85 2.06 -0.23
C CYS A 2 7.40 1.40 1.08
N VAL A 3 6.23 1.79 1.58
CA VAL A 3 5.60 1.16 2.73
C VAL A 3 4.20 0.70 2.33
N ILE A 4 3.90 -0.57 2.60
CA ILE A 4 2.53 -1.09 2.59
C ILE A 4 2.15 -1.29 4.05
N ILE A 5 0.96 -0.82 4.41
CA ILE A 5 0.31 -1.17 5.67
C ILE A 5 -0.97 -1.90 5.32
N VAL A 6 -1.15 -3.09 5.85
CA VAL A 6 -2.35 -3.89 5.69
C VAL A 6 -3.06 -3.97 7.03
N LYS A 7 -4.25 -3.37 7.08
CA LYS A 7 -5.19 -3.41 8.20
C LYS A 7 -6.23 -4.50 7.91
N PRO A 8 -6.26 -5.61 8.66
CA PRO A 8 -7.33 -6.60 8.55
C PRO A 8 -8.69 -6.03 8.97
N ALA A 9 -9.78 -6.70 8.58
CA ALA A 9 -11.11 -6.42 9.12
C ALA A 9 -11.13 -6.62 10.65
N GLY A 10 -11.85 -5.77 11.38
CA GLY A 10 -11.95 -5.79 12.84
C GLY A 10 -10.71 -5.26 13.58
N VAL A 11 -9.67 -4.86 12.85
CA VAL A 11 -8.47 -4.20 13.41
C VAL A 11 -8.64 -2.69 13.27
N LYS A 12 -8.19 -1.94 14.28
CA LYS A 12 -8.24 -0.46 14.25
C LYS A 12 -7.29 0.10 13.21
N MET A 13 -7.66 1.22 12.60
CA MET A 13 -6.73 1.98 11.75
C MET A 13 -5.46 2.38 12.55
N PRO A 14 -4.25 2.29 11.96
CA PRO A 14 -3.03 2.74 12.62
C PRO A 14 -3.11 4.19 13.10
N GLU A 15 -2.40 4.50 14.17
CA GLU A 15 -2.36 5.85 14.72
C GLU A 15 -1.92 6.88 13.64
N ASN A 16 -2.48 8.09 13.74
CA ASN A 16 -2.24 9.14 12.75
C ASN A 16 -0.75 9.55 12.64
N ASP A 17 0.04 9.36 13.69
CA ASP A 17 1.48 9.60 13.68
C ASP A 17 2.26 8.53 12.90
N ILE A 18 1.87 7.25 12.99
CA ILE A 18 2.36 6.14 12.15
C ILE A 18 2.09 6.46 10.68
N ILE A 19 0.85 6.83 10.34
CA ILE A 19 0.43 7.21 8.99
C ILE A 19 1.24 8.41 8.47
N LYS A 20 1.42 9.45 9.30
CA LYS A 20 2.24 10.63 8.97
C LYS A 20 3.71 10.29 8.78
N ALA A 21 4.27 9.45 9.65
CA ALA A 21 5.67 9.04 9.59
C ALA A 21 5.95 8.24 8.32
N ALA A 22 5.06 7.30 7.98
CA ALA A 22 5.15 6.49 6.76
C ALA A 22 5.11 7.37 5.49
N TYR A 23 4.18 8.34 5.43
CA TYR A 23 4.14 9.32 4.33
C TYR A 23 5.39 10.21 4.29
N LYS A 24 5.84 10.73 5.44
CA LYS A 24 7.02 11.62 5.49
C LYS A 24 8.29 10.91 4.99
N ALA A 25 8.45 9.64 5.31
CA ALA A 25 9.55 8.82 4.82
C ALA A 25 9.40 8.43 3.33
N ASN A 26 8.18 8.51 2.77
CA ASN A 26 7.84 8.06 1.41
C ASN A 26 6.88 9.06 0.73
N PRO A 27 7.36 10.25 0.35
CA PRO A 27 6.51 11.38 -0.03
C PRO A 27 6.10 11.40 -1.52
N HIS A 28 6.45 10.39 -2.32
CA HIS A 28 6.26 10.39 -3.78
C HIS A 28 4.90 9.85 -4.22
N GLY A 29 3.94 9.76 -3.30
CA GLY A 29 2.58 9.32 -3.56
C GLY A 29 1.97 8.58 -2.37
N CYS A 30 0.65 8.62 -2.26
CA CYS A 30 -0.10 7.91 -1.24
C CYS A 30 -1.41 7.38 -1.80
N GLY A 31 -1.84 6.23 -1.30
CA GLY A 31 -3.12 5.65 -1.69
C GLY A 31 -3.54 4.55 -0.75
N PHE A 32 -4.83 4.24 -0.78
CA PHE A 32 -5.40 3.11 -0.07
C PHE A 32 -6.62 2.56 -0.80
N ILE A 33 -6.98 1.34 -0.46
CA ILE A 33 -8.25 0.71 -0.83
C ILE A 33 -8.85 0.00 0.39
N SER A 34 -10.15 0.16 0.58
CA SER A 34 -11.04 -0.70 1.35
C SER A 34 -12.26 -1.06 0.48
N PRO A 35 -13.14 -2.01 0.88
CA PRO A 35 -14.34 -2.34 0.12
C PRO A 35 -15.23 -1.14 -0.22
N SER A 36 -15.39 -0.19 0.71
CA SER A 36 -16.25 0.98 0.50
C SER A 36 -15.54 2.17 -0.14
N THR A 37 -14.22 2.29 0.06
CA THR A 37 -13.51 3.55 -0.23
C THR A 37 -12.15 3.31 -0.88
N PHE A 38 -11.90 4.07 -1.94
CA PHE A 38 -10.61 4.13 -2.62
C PHE A 38 -10.07 5.56 -2.69
N TYR A 39 -8.76 5.71 -2.54
CA TYR A 39 -8.06 6.93 -2.92
C TYR A 39 -6.64 6.62 -3.40
N LYS A 40 -6.18 7.33 -4.43
CA LYS A 40 -4.75 7.49 -4.71
C LYS A 40 -4.42 8.86 -5.27
N GLY A 41 -3.27 9.40 -4.88
CA GLY A 41 -2.80 10.69 -5.35
C GLY A 41 -1.60 11.24 -4.59
N MET A 42 -1.32 12.51 -4.85
CA MET A 42 -0.16 13.22 -4.29
C MET A 42 -0.49 14.01 -3.01
N SER A 43 -1.78 14.20 -2.70
CA SER A 43 -2.20 15.05 -1.58
C SER A 43 -2.43 14.20 -0.33
N PHE A 44 -1.51 14.31 0.63
CA PHE A 44 -1.64 13.64 1.92
C PHE A 44 -2.86 14.08 2.73
N ASP A 45 -3.27 15.34 2.62
CA ASP A 45 -4.49 15.80 3.30
C ASP A 45 -5.75 15.20 2.69
N SER A 46 -5.79 15.09 1.36
CA SER A 46 -6.91 14.42 0.68
C SER A 46 -6.94 12.93 1.01
N PHE A 47 -5.77 12.28 1.04
CA PHE A 47 -5.60 10.92 1.53
C PHE A 47 -6.17 10.74 2.94
N LYS A 48 -5.75 11.55 3.93
CA LYS A 48 -6.25 11.44 5.31
C LYS A 48 -7.76 11.67 5.41
N ARG A 49 -8.31 12.65 4.69
CA ARG A 49 -9.76 12.92 4.70
C ARG A 49 -10.55 11.72 4.20
N GLN A 50 -10.06 11.05 3.16
CA GLN A 50 -10.71 9.85 2.62
C GLN A 50 -10.48 8.63 3.53
N LEU A 51 -9.27 8.45 4.08
CA LEU A 51 -8.94 7.31 4.94
C LEU A 51 -9.82 7.24 6.20
N LYS A 52 -10.20 8.41 6.75
CA LYS A 52 -11.13 8.51 7.90
C LYS A 52 -12.52 7.90 7.66
N LYS A 53 -12.90 7.65 6.41
CA LYS A 53 -14.19 7.06 6.03
C LYS A 53 -14.17 5.52 6.10
N VAL A 54 -12.99 4.92 6.19
CA VAL A 54 -12.83 3.46 6.24
C VAL A 54 -13.24 2.96 7.62
N SER A 55 -14.17 2.01 7.67
CA SER A 55 -14.62 1.35 8.89
C SER A 55 -13.52 0.44 9.47
N ASP A 56 -13.53 0.26 10.79
CA ASP A 56 -12.67 -0.73 11.44
C ASP A 56 -13.03 -2.17 10.99
N GLU A 57 -14.28 -2.41 10.59
CA GLU A 57 -14.74 -3.72 10.09
C GLU A 57 -14.33 -4.05 8.66
N GLU A 58 -13.72 -3.09 7.96
CA GLU A 58 -13.25 -3.29 6.61
C GLU A 58 -11.75 -3.60 6.57
N PRO A 59 -11.29 -4.55 5.74
CA PRO A 59 -9.87 -4.63 5.43
C PRO A 59 -9.44 -3.39 4.65
N CYS A 60 -8.20 -2.95 4.86
CA CYS A 60 -7.63 -1.82 4.13
C CYS A 60 -6.16 -2.07 3.78
N ILE A 61 -5.81 -1.79 2.53
CA ILE A 61 -4.42 -1.75 2.08
C ILE A 61 -4.05 -0.30 1.87
N ILE A 62 -3.03 0.17 2.58
CA ILE A 62 -2.47 1.51 2.49
C ILE A 62 -1.08 1.42 1.87
N HIS A 63 -0.74 2.36 1.00
CA HIS A 63 0.57 2.46 0.37
C HIS A 63 1.11 3.89 0.40
N PHE A 64 2.39 4.00 0.75
CA PHE A 64 3.18 5.22 0.59
C PHE A 64 4.36 4.95 -0.34
N ARG A 65 4.43 5.72 -1.42
CA ARG A 65 5.38 5.51 -2.51
C ARG A 65 6.67 6.28 -2.25
N LEU A 66 7.79 5.60 -2.43
CA LEU A 66 9.10 6.22 -2.67
C LEU A 66 9.54 5.80 -4.06
N ALA A 67 9.37 6.69 -5.03
CA ALA A 67 9.64 6.43 -6.44
C ALA A 67 11.05 5.89 -6.68
N THR A 68 11.14 4.76 -7.40
CA THR A 68 12.37 4.13 -7.91
C THR A 68 12.29 4.01 -9.44
N HIS A 69 11.17 3.49 -9.94
CA HIS A 69 10.80 3.45 -11.35
C HIS A 69 9.51 4.24 -11.61
N GLY A 70 9.39 4.79 -12.81
CA GLY A 70 8.26 5.60 -13.28
C GLY A 70 8.22 6.99 -12.67
N SER A 71 7.66 7.95 -13.41
CA SER A 71 7.55 9.35 -12.96
C SER A 71 6.77 9.52 -11.65
N ILE A 72 6.99 10.65 -10.96
CA ILE A 72 6.23 11.02 -9.76
C ILE A 72 4.90 11.63 -10.20
N LYS A 73 3.88 10.79 -10.31
CA LYS A 73 2.51 11.18 -10.69
C LYS A 73 1.46 10.29 -10.05
N ARG A 74 0.22 10.78 -10.01
CA ARG A 74 -0.93 10.03 -9.48
C ARG A 74 -1.11 8.66 -10.14
N ALA A 75 -0.90 8.56 -11.44
CA ALA A 75 -1.07 7.30 -12.17
C ALA A 75 -0.16 6.19 -11.60
N ASN A 76 1.08 6.53 -11.24
CA ASN A 76 2.11 5.62 -10.71
C ASN A 76 2.01 5.41 -9.19
N CYS A 77 0.98 5.94 -8.53
CA CYS A 77 0.70 5.64 -7.14
C CYS A 77 -0.03 4.29 -7.04
N HIS A 78 0.36 3.48 -6.06
CA HIS A 78 -0.43 2.32 -5.63
C HIS A 78 -1.60 2.77 -4.74
N PRO A 79 -2.64 1.94 -4.56
CA PRO A 79 -2.87 0.66 -5.25
C PRO A 79 -3.15 0.80 -6.76
N PHE A 80 -2.72 -0.18 -7.55
CA PHE A 80 -3.17 -0.37 -8.93
C PHE A 80 -4.42 -1.26 -8.95
N ASN A 81 -5.17 -1.22 -10.05
CA ASN A 81 -6.33 -2.07 -10.23
C ASN A 81 -6.54 -2.48 -11.69
N ARG A 82 -7.20 -3.62 -11.86
CA ARG A 82 -7.79 -4.10 -13.10
C ARG A 82 -8.99 -4.96 -12.69
N GLY A 83 -10.14 -4.79 -13.36
CA GLY A 83 -11.41 -5.33 -12.87
C GLY A 83 -11.71 -4.90 -11.43
N ASP A 84 -12.08 -5.85 -10.58
CA ASP A 84 -12.39 -5.68 -9.16
C ASP A 84 -11.20 -6.02 -8.23
N VAL A 85 -10.01 -6.25 -8.79
CA VAL A 85 -8.81 -6.62 -8.05
C VAL A 85 -7.88 -5.44 -7.88
N TRP A 86 -7.49 -5.20 -6.63
CA TRP A 86 -6.55 -4.15 -6.24
C TRP A 86 -5.20 -4.75 -5.83
N PHE A 87 -4.12 -4.02 -6.10
CA PHE A 87 -2.75 -4.49 -5.92
C PHE A 87 -1.81 -3.40 -5.39
N ALA A 88 -1.09 -3.70 -4.32
CA ALA A 88 -0.01 -2.89 -3.78
C ALA A 88 1.31 -3.67 -3.73
N HIS A 89 2.43 -2.98 -4.00
CA HIS A 89 3.76 -3.58 -4.03
C HIS A 89 4.78 -2.76 -3.24
N ASN A 90 5.69 -3.49 -2.57
CA ASN A 90 6.92 -2.94 -2.04
C ASN A 90 8.10 -3.84 -2.42
N GLY A 91 9.10 -3.26 -3.07
CA GLY A 91 10.31 -3.92 -3.53
C GLY A 91 10.70 -3.40 -4.91
N ILE A 92 11.46 -4.21 -5.66
CA ILE A 92 11.79 -4.01 -7.06
C ILE A 92 11.62 -5.37 -7.74
N LEU A 93 10.90 -5.40 -8.86
CA LEU A 93 10.71 -6.61 -9.64
C LEU A 93 11.70 -6.62 -10.80
N SER A 94 12.21 -7.80 -11.15
CA SER A 94 13.02 -8.00 -12.36
C SER A 94 12.12 -8.08 -13.60
N ILE A 95 11.33 -7.02 -13.82
CA ILE A 95 10.38 -6.87 -14.93
C ILE A 95 10.70 -5.55 -15.63
N ILE A 96 10.83 -5.60 -16.96
CA ILE A 96 11.05 -4.39 -17.77
C ILE A 96 9.74 -3.59 -17.79
N PRO A 97 9.73 -2.33 -17.31
CA PRO A 97 8.53 -1.51 -17.33
C PRO A 97 8.08 -1.19 -18.76
N GLN A 98 6.76 -1.11 -18.97
CA GLN A 98 6.18 -0.72 -20.26
C GLN A 98 5.89 0.79 -20.27
N GLY A 99 6.67 1.56 -21.03
CA GLY A 99 6.53 3.01 -21.07
C GLY A 99 6.81 3.65 -19.70
N ASP A 100 5.90 4.48 -19.20
CA ASP A 100 6.02 5.14 -17.89
C ASP A 100 5.28 4.39 -16.75
N MET A 101 4.86 3.16 -17.01
CA MET A 101 4.36 2.26 -15.97
C MET A 101 5.50 1.90 -15.00
N THR A 102 5.15 1.49 -13.78
CA THR A 102 6.13 0.88 -12.88
C THR A 102 6.33 -0.59 -13.21
N ASP A 103 7.47 -1.16 -12.83
CA ASP A 103 7.74 -2.62 -12.87
C ASP A 103 6.57 -3.44 -12.29
N SER A 104 6.03 -2.98 -11.16
CA SER A 104 4.91 -3.62 -10.46
C SER A 104 3.57 -3.48 -11.19
N GLU A 105 3.33 -2.34 -11.84
CA GLU A 105 2.13 -2.15 -12.66
C GLU A 105 2.20 -3.07 -13.88
N THR A 106 3.34 -3.12 -14.57
CA THR A 106 3.56 -4.01 -15.71
C THR A 106 3.40 -5.48 -15.31
N ALA A 107 3.98 -5.91 -14.18
CA ALA A 107 3.80 -7.27 -13.66
C ALA A 107 2.33 -7.59 -13.35
N PHE A 108 1.62 -6.66 -12.72
CA PHE A 108 0.21 -6.85 -12.38
C PHE A 108 -0.67 -6.96 -13.63
N GLN A 109 -0.53 -6.03 -14.57
CA GLN A 109 -1.38 -5.95 -15.75
C GLN A 109 -1.13 -7.11 -16.73
N ASN A 110 0.14 -7.53 -16.90
CA ASN A 110 0.53 -8.44 -17.98
C ASN A 110 0.78 -9.88 -17.53
N ILE A 111 0.98 -10.14 -16.24
CA ILE A 111 1.33 -11.48 -15.72
C ILE A 111 0.31 -11.96 -14.69
N ILE A 112 0.08 -11.16 -13.64
CA ILE A 112 -0.71 -11.62 -12.49
C ILE A 112 -2.21 -11.58 -12.79
N TYR A 113 -2.73 -10.44 -13.24
CA TYR A 113 -4.17 -10.30 -13.49
C TYR A 113 -4.69 -11.26 -14.58
N PRO A 114 -3.98 -11.53 -15.70
CA PRO A 114 -4.43 -12.54 -16.66
C PRO A 114 -4.62 -13.93 -16.06
N ALA A 115 -3.82 -14.31 -15.05
CA ALA A 115 -4.03 -15.56 -14.32
C ALA A 115 -5.28 -15.50 -13.42
N ILE A 116 -5.53 -14.35 -12.79
CA ILE A 116 -6.74 -14.14 -11.97
C ILE A 116 -8.00 -14.16 -12.84
N GLU A 117 -7.98 -13.49 -13.99
CA GLU A 117 -9.11 -13.43 -14.93
C GLU A 117 -9.47 -14.82 -15.46
N LYS A 118 -8.46 -15.67 -15.74
CA LYS A 118 -8.68 -17.01 -16.28
C LYS A 118 -9.05 -18.06 -15.23
N PHE A 119 -8.48 -17.98 -14.03
CA PHE A 119 -8.55 -19.06 -13.04
C PHE A 119 -9.20 -18.65 -11.71
N GLY A 120 -9.54 -17.37 -11.54
CA GLY A 120 -10.13 -16.82 -10.33
C GLY A 120 -9.10 -16.30 -9.33
N TYR A 121 -9.54 -15.33 -8.51
CA TYR A 121 -8.76 -14.78 -7.41
C TYR A 121 -8.54 -15.81 -6.31
N GLY A 122 -7.31 -15.91 -5.80
CA GLY A 122 -6.92 -16.90 -4.81
C GLY A 122 -6.64 -18.31 -5.36
N SER A 123 -6.74 -18.50 -6.68
CA SER A 123 -6.40 -19.78 -7.34
C SER A 123 -4.91 -20.13 -7.23
N MET A 124 -4.59 -21.42 -7.38
CA MET A 124 -3.20 -21.89 -7.46
C MET A 124 -2.46 -21.24 -8.65
N GLN A 125 -3.16 -20.90 -9.73
CA GLN A 125 -2.59 -20.25 -10.90
C GLN A 125 -2.24 -18.79 -10.62
N MET A 126 -3.03 -18.07 -9.84
CA MET A 126 -2.63 -16.76 -9.29
C MET A 126 -1.36 -16.90 -8.46
N ASP A 127 -1.31 -17.88 -7.55
CA ASP A 127 -0.14 -18.11 -6.67
C ASP A 127 1.13 -18.41 -7.48
N ARG A 128 1.01 -19.22 -8.54
CA ARG A 128 2.11 -19.50 -9.47
C ARG A 128 2.53 -18.26 -10.25
N ALA A 129 1.59 -17.44 -10.71
CA ALA A 129 1.90 -16.19 -11.42
C ALA A 129 2.65 -15.19 -10.52
N VAL A 130 2.22 -15.05 -9.26
CA VAL A 130 2.90 -14.23 -8.25
C VAL A 130 4.29 -14.77 -7.97
N SER A 131 4.43 -16.09 -7.73
CA SER A 131 5.71 -16.73 -7.39
C SER A 131 6.78 -16.54 -8.46
N LYS A 132 6.39 -16.44 -9.74
CA LYS A 132 7.30 -16.18 -10.86
C LYS A 132 7.96 -14.80 -10.83
N VAL A 133 7.31 -13.81 -10.20
CA VAL A 133 7.74 -12.40 -10.31
C VAL A 133 8.11 -11.75 -8.98
N ILE A 134 7.59 -12.25 -7.86
CA ILE A 134 7.65 -11.55 -6.58
C ILE A 134 9.09 -11.38 -6.04
N GLY A 135 9.95 -12.39 -6.20
CA GLY A 135 11.27 -12.41 -5.56
C GLY A 135 11.16 -12.14 -4.06
N TYR A 136 11.95 -11.20 -3.54
CA TYR A 136 11.91 -10.76 -2.13
C TYR A 136 10.91 -9.63 -1.85
N SER A 137 10.12 -9.22 -2.86
CA SER A 137 9.13 -8.16 -2.70
C SER A 137 7.96 -8.59 -1.82
N LYS A 138 7.13 -7.62 -1.46
CA LYS A 138 5.89 -7.83 -0.72
C LYS A 138 4.72 -7.35 -1.56
N PHE A 139 3.69 -8.18 -1.67
CA PHE A 139 2.46 -7.87 -2.39
C PHE A 139 1.26 -7.95 -1.45
N ALA A 140 0.32 -7.04 -1.62
CA ALA A 140 -0.99 -7.11 -0.99
C ALA A 140 -2.07 -6.93 -2.06
N PHE A 141 -3.06 -7.82 -2.03
CA PHE A 141 -4.19 -7.83 -2.94
C PHE A 141 -5.50 -7.74 -2.17
N LEU A 142 -6.50 -7.11 -2.78
CA LEU A 142 -7.86 -7.05 -2.27
C LEU A 142 -8.85 -7.22 -3.43
N GLN A 143 -9.81 -8.15 -3.27
CA GLN A 143 -10.97 -8.29 -4.15
C GLN A 143 -12.22 -8.38 -3.25
N GLY A 144 -13.08 -7.35 -3.29
CA GLY A 144 -14.12 -7.19 -2.26
C GLY A 144 -13.50 -7.06 -0.87
N ASP A 145 -13.81 -7.97 0.03
CA ASP A 145 -13.24 -8.12 1.38
C ASP A 145 -12.10 -9.16 1.47
N LYS A 146 -11.81 -9.87 0.37
CA LYS A 146 -10.82 -10.96 0.34
C LYS A 146 -9.41 -10.42 0.23
N LEU A 147 -8.78 -10.22 1.38
CA LEU A 147 -7.38 -9.82 1.50
C LEU A 147 -6.43 -11.01 1.25
N LYS A 148 -5.42 -10.84 0.40
CA LYS A 148 -4.33 -11.81 0.23
C LYS A 148 -2.97 -11.12 0.21
N MET A 149 -2.03 -11.61 1.02
CA MET A 149 -0.66 -11.08 1.12
C MET A 149 0.35 -12.12 0.63
N TYR A 150 1.44 -11.66 0.02
CA TYR A 150 2.58 -12.49 -0.36
C TYR A 150 3.90 -11.83 0.07
N GLY A 151 4.87 -12.67 0.44
CA GLY A 151 6.10 -12.24 1.07
C GLY A 151 5.92 -12.00 2.57
N GLU A 152 7.05 -11.80 3.26
CA GLU A 152 7.05 -11.63 4.71
C GLU A 152 6.64 -10.21 5.11
N PHE A 153 5.49 -10.09 5.77
CA PHE A 153 5.03 -8.88 6.43
C PHE A 153 5.28 -8.97 7.94
N ILE A 154 5.50 -7.82 8.56
CA ILE A 154 5.76 -7.69 9.99
C ILE A 154 4.45 -7.31 10.68
N LYS A 155 3.91 -8.18 11.51
CA LYS A 155 2.76 -7.85 12.37
C LYS A 155 3.23 -6.92 13.50
N GLN A 156 2.45 -5.90 13.83
CA GLN A 156 2.71 -5.00 14.96
C GLN A 156 1.60 -5.13 16.01
N ASP A 157 1.84 -4.54 17.19
CA ASP A 157 0.93 -4.63 18.33
C ASP A 157 -0.43 -3.96 18.09
N ASP A 158 -0.53 -3.08 17.10
CA ASP A 158 -1.79 -2.49 16.64
C ASP A 158 -2.64 -3.46 15.79
N GLY A 159 -2.14 -4.68 15.55
CA GLY A 159 -2.80 -5.71 14.76
C GLY A 159 -2.61 -5.58 13.26
N CYS A 160 -1.95 -4.51 12.78
CA CYS A 160 -1.67 -4.30 11.37
C CYS A 160 -0.38 -5.02 10.92
N TYR A 161 -0.27 -5.21 9.61
CA TYR A 161 0.87 -5.83 8.95
C TYR A 161 1.62 -4.82 8.09
N TYR A 162 2.94 -4.78 8.20
CA TYR A 162 3.79 -3.79 7.56
C TYR A 162 4.80 -4.45 6.63
N SER A 163 4.97 -3.94 5.42
CA SER A 163 5.95 -4.51 4.48
C SER A 163 7.40 -4.19 4.85
N ASN A 164 7.62 -3.20 5.71
CA ASN A 164 8.86 -2.88 6.41
C ASN A 164 8.60 -1.81 7.49
N LEU A 165 9.55 -1.65 8.42
CA LEU A 165 9.47 -0.65 9.51
C LEU A 165 10.45 0.51 9.35
N ARG A 166 10.98 0.77 8.13
CA ARG A 166 12.03 1.79 7.91
C ARG A 166 11.55 3.23 8.20
N PHE A 167 10.24 3.45 8.28
CA PHE A 167 9.66 4.75 8.62
C PHE A 167 9.57 4.99 10.15
N MET A 168 9.76 3.96 10.99
CA MET A 168 9.60 4.07 12.44
C MET A 168 10.43 5.18 13.11
N PRO A 169 11.69 5.48 12.69
CA PRO A 169 12.43 6.62 13.23
C PRO A 169 11.72 7.99 13.07
N TYR A 170 10.83 8.12 12.07
CA TYR A 170 10.07 9.34 11.85
C TYR A 170 8.90 9.50 12.82
N VAL A 171 8.47 8.44 13.52
CA VAL A 171 7.35 8.49 14.47
C VAL A 171 7.68 9.38 15.65
N GLY A 172 8.85 9.20 16.28
CA GLY A 172 9.32 10.07 17.36
C GLY A 172 9.43 11.53 16.92
N TRP A 173 9.90 11.77 15.69
CA TRP A 173 9.96 13.11 15.12
C TRP A 173 8.56 13.74 14.95
N VAL A 174 7.58 12.97 14.47
CA VAL A 174 6.19 13.44 14.32
C VAL A 174 5.55 13.73 15.67
N ARG A 175 5.79 12.88 16.67
CA ARG A 175 5.29 13.07 18.05
C ARG A 175 5.88 14.32 18.69
N ASN A 176 7.19 14.54 18.58
CA ASN A 176 7.86 15.72 19.15
C ASN A 176 7.46 17.03 18.45
N SER A 177 7.27 17.00 17.13
CA SER A 177 6.83 18.19 16.37
C SER A 177 5.44 18.65 16.82
N ARG A 178 4.52 17.73 17.14
CA ARG A 178 3.20 18.07 17.70
C ARG A 178 3.32 18.75 19.06
N HIS A 179 4.15 18.23 19.96
CA HIS A 179 4.33 18.82 21.29
C HIS A 179 4.84 20.28 21.20
N ARG A 180 5.75 20.58 20.26
CA ARG A 180 6.19 21.95 20.02
C ARG A 180 5.12 22.87 19.44
N SER A 181 4.24 22.37 18.57
CA SER A 181 3.11 23.16 18.05
C SER A 181 2.11 23.52 19.15
N TYR A 182 1.76 22.56 20.03
CA TYR A 182 0.89 22.83 21.18
C TYR A 182 1.53 23.77 22.21
N ALA A 183 2.84 23.67 22.44
CA ALA A 183 3.57 24.58 23.32
C ALA A 183 3.71 26.01 22.77
N MET A 184 3.52 26.21 21.46
CA MET A 184 3.59 27.53 20.81
C MET A 184 2.20 28.13 20.47
N GLY A 185 1.09 27.51 20.91
CA GLY A 185 -0.23 28.15 20.87
C GLY A 185 -0.76 28.49 19.47
N TYR A 186 -0.44 27.70 18.45
CA TYR A 186 -1.02 27.78 17.11
C TYR A 186 -2.10 26.71 16.88
#